data_AF-A0A2E2EPG6-F1
#
_entry.id   AF-A0A2E2EPG6-F1
#
_cell.length_a   1.000
_cell.length_b   1.000
_cell.length_c   1.000
_cell.angle_alpha   90.00
_cell.angle_beta   90.00
_cell.angle_gamma   90.00
#
_symmetry.space_group_name_H-M   'P 1'
#
loop_
_entity.id
_entity.type
_entity.pdbx_description
1 polymer ?
#
loop_
_entity_poly.entity_id
_entity_poly.type
_entity_poly.pdbx_seq_one_letter_code
_entity_poly.pdbx_strand_id
1 'polypeptide(L)'
;GFYKEEFINLNMVKTCKASTITRTTSGNNKIIDRLFLTFNFKDKSKSDLILEFYNVDIKYQLNDEVKKIEKWHKLIVGLLEN
;
A
#
# COMPACT_ATOMS: atom_id res chain seq x y z
N GLY A 1 -1.42 6.05 23.13
CA GLY A 1 -2.32 6.37 22.00
C GLY A 1 -3.00 5.08 21.58
N PHE A 2 -4.32 5.09 21.41
CA PHE A 2 -5.05 3.91 20.93
C PHE A 2 -4.92 3.87 19.40
N TYR A 3 -4.26 2.85 18.87
CA TYR A 3 -4.29 2.59 17.44
C TYR A 3 -5.69 2.05 17.09
N LYS A 4 -6.33 2.63 16.08
CA LYS A 4 -7.61 2.12 15.58
C LYS A 4 -7.33 0.96 14.62
N GLU A 5 -7.82 -0.22 14.95
CA GLU A 5 -7.75 -1.36 14.06
C GLU A 5 -8.76 -1.19 12.91
N GLU A 6 -8.33 -1.47 11.68
CA GLU A 6 -9.22 -1.51 10.52
C GLU A 6 -9.31 -2.92 9.95
N PHE A 7 -10.53 -3.39 9.75
CA PHE A 7 -10.82 -4.70 9.17
C PHE A 7 -11.31 -4.53 7.73
N ILE A 8 -10.67 -5.22 6.79
CA ILE A 8 -11.00 -5.16 5.37
C ILE A 8 -11.69 -6.47 4.97
N ASN A 9 -12.97 -6.41 4.59
CA ASN A 9 -13.67 -7.56 4.05
C ASN A 9 -13.25 -7.80 2.58
N LEU A 10 -12.38 -8.78 2.35
CA LEU A 10 -11.86 -9.10 1.01
C LEU A 10 -12.94 -9.53 0.02
N ASN A 11 -14.08 -10.06 0.46
CA ASN A 11 -15.20 -10.39 -0.44
C ASN A 11 -15.76 -9.15 -1.15
N MET A 12 -15.59 -7.97 -0.56
CA MET A 12 -16.00 -6.69 -1.14
C MET A 12 -14.92 -6.07 -2.03
N VAL A 13 -13.68 -6.55 -1.96
CA VAL A 13 -12.54 -6.00 -2.71
C VAL A 13 -12.54 -6.58 -4.12
N LYS A 14 -12.31 -5.71 -5.11
CA LYS A 14 -12.17 -6.06 -6.51
C LYS A 14 -10.70 -6.27 -6.87
N THR A 15 -9.84 -5.32 -6.49
CA THR A 15 -8.41 -5.37 -6.76
C THR A 15 -7.62 -4.79 -5.61
N CYS A 16 -6.40 -5.29 -5.44
CA CYS A 16 -5.39 -4.75 -4.54
C CYS A 16 -4.18 -4.33 -5.39
N LYS A 17 -3.57 -3.19 -5.09
CA LYS A 17 -2.40 -2.67 -5.82
C LYS A 17 -1.36 -2.13 -4.85
N ALA A 18 -0.11 -2.55 -5.03
CA ALA A 18 1.04 -1.89 -4.40
C ALA A 18 1.50 -0.72 -5.27
N SER A 19 1.54 0.49 -4.70
CA SER A 19 1.98 1.72 -5.37
C SER A 19 3.19 2.32 -4.67
N THR A 20 4.15 2.80 -5.45
CA THR A 20 5.35 3.49 -4.95
C THR A 20 5.42 4.88 -5.57
N ILE A 21 5.53 5.90 -4.74
CA ILE A 21 5.87 7.26 -5.18
C ILE A 21 7.37 7.44 -5.00
N THR A 22 8.05 7.80 -6.08
CA THR A 22 9.49 8.07 -6.09
C THR A 22 9.77 9.46 -6.62
N ARG A 23 10.80 10.11 -6.07
CA ARG A 23 11.42 11.29 -6.67
C ARG A 23 12.76 10.94 -7.29
N THR A 24 13.09 11.63 -8.38
CA THR A 24 14.40 11.56 -9.03
C THR A 24 15.29 12.66 -8.49
N THR A 25 16.49 12.34 -8.03
CA THR A 25 17.48 13.33 -7.60
C THR A 25 18.46 13.66 -8.71
N SER A 26 19.25 14.73 -8.51
CA SER A 26 20.41 15.03 -9.35
C SER A 26 21.30 13.77 -9.47
N GLY A 27 21.55 13.33 -10.69
CA GLY A 27 22.26 12.07 -10.97
C GLY A 27 21.37 10.87 -11.32
N ASN A 28 20.07 11.07 -11.61
CA ASN A 28 19.12 10.03 -12.03
C ASN A 28 18.85 8.92 -10.99
N ASN A 29 19.23 9.13 -9.73
CA ASN A 29 18.89 8.21 -8.66
C ASN A 29 17.40 8.38 -8.29
N LYS A 30 16.71 7.28 -8.03
CA LYS A 30 15.33 7.28 -7.55
C LYS A 30 15.30 7.03 -6.04
N ILE A 31 14.63 7.90 -5.31
CA ILE A 31 14.37 7.75 -3.88
C ILE A 31 12.89 7.47 -3.71
N ILE A 32 12.56 6.46 -2.89
CA ILE A 32 11.18 6.17 -2.51
C ILE A 32 10.75 7.23 -1.50
N ASP A 33 9.66 7.92 -1.81
CA ASP A 33 9.04 8.88 -0.90
C ASP A 33 7.88 8.23 -0.15
N ARG A 34 7.05 7.44 -0.84
CA ARG A 34 5.87 6.80 -0.23
C ARG A 34 5.56 5.41 -0.78
N LEU A 35 5.01 4.54 0.07
CA LEU A 35 4.52 3.21 -0.28
C LEU A 35 3.07 3.04 0.18
N PHE A 36 2.21 2.57 -0.72
CA PHE A 36 0.79 2.41 -0.48
C PHE A 36 0.26 1.07 -0.95
N LEU A 37 -0.58 0.45 -0.12
CA LEU A 37 -1.41 -0.67 -0.53
C LEU A 37 -2.85 -0.16 -0.72
N THR A 38 -3.29 -0.12 -1.96
CA THR A 38 -4.60 0.43 -2.34
C THR A 38 -5.57 -0.71 -2.65
N PHE A 39 -6.74 -0.66 -2.01
CA PHE A 39 -7.85 -1.59 -2.21
C PHE A 39 -8.97 -0.87 -2.95
N ASN A 40 -9.30 -1.38 -4.14
CA ASN A 40 -10.47 -0.93 -4.89
C ASN A 40 -11.63 -1.89 -4.60
N PHE A 41 -12.80 -1.37 -4.26
CA PHE A 41 -13.97 -2.19 -3.96
C PHE A 41 -14.78 -2.56 -5.22
N LYS A 42 -15.53 -3.65 -5.14
CA LYS A 42 -16.46 -4.09 -6.20
C LYS A 42 -17.58 -3.05 -6.41
N ASP A 43 -18.03 -2.46 -5.31
CA ASP A 43 -18.98 -1.34 -5.31
C ASP A 43 -18.24 -0.03 -5.67
N LYS A 44 -18.59 0.54 -6.82
CA LYS A 44 -17.98 1.78 -7.34
C LYS A 44 -18.37 3.03 -6.54
N SER A 45 -19.41 2.97 -5.71
CA SER A 45 -19.78 4.09 -4.83
C SER A 45 -18.85 4.19 -3.61
N LYS A 46 -18.14 3.10 -3.29
CA LYS A 46 -17.15 3.09 -2.20
C LYS A 46 -15.84 3.69 -2.67
N SER A 47 -15.32 4.62 -1.88
CA SER A 47 -13.97 5.14 -2.06
C SER A 47 -12.93 4.04 -1.85
N ASP A 48 -11.82 4.16 -2.56
CA ASP A 48 -10.66 3.30 -2.35
C ASP A 48 -10.15 3.41 -0.91
N LEU A 49 -9.72 2.28 -0.35
CA LEU A 49 -9.01 2.24 0.92
C LEU A 49 -7.51 2.23 0.67
N ILE A 50 -6.78 3.13 1.32
CA ILE A 50 -5.33 3.29 1.15
C ILE A 50 -4.65 3.02 2.48
N LEU A 51 -3.79 2.00 2.51
CA LEU A 51 -2.89 1.74 3.64
C LEU A 51 -1.50 2.29 3.32
N GLU A 52 -1.05 3.30 4.06
CA GLU A 52 0.29 3.86 3.92
C GLU A 52 1.29 3.02 4.72
N PHE A 53 2.27 2.43 4.02
CA PHE A 53 3.33 1.61 4.61
C PHE A 53 4.57 2.43 4.94
N TYR A 54 4.82 3.49 4.15
CA TYR A 54 5.98 4.34 4.28
C TYR A 54 5.67 5.73 3.77
N ASN A 55 6.20 6.73 4.49
CA ASN A 55 6.16 8.12 4.11
C ASN A 55 7.41 8.81 4.66
N VAL A 56 8.29 9.26 3.77
CA VAL A 56 9.57 9.90 4.11
C VAL A 56 9.39 11.13 4.99
N ASP A 57 8.25 11.83 4.87
CA ASP A 57 7.91 13.01 5.66
C ASP A 57 7.63 12.67 7.14
N ILE A 58 7.27 11.41 7.43
CA ILE A 58 6.96 10.91 8.79
C ILE A 58 8.12 10.07 9.34
N LYS A 59 8.68 9.20 8.51
CA LYS A 59 9.77 8.29 8.87
C LYS A 59 10.79 8.27 7.74
N TYR A 60 11.95 8.87 7.99
CA TYR A 60 13.01 9.00 6.98
C TYR A 60 13.70 7.66 6.61
N GLN A 61 13.69 6.68 7.52
CA GLN A 61 14.34 5.39 7.29
C GLN A 61 13.37 4.40 6.64
N LEU A 62 13.67 4.03 5.40
CA LEU A 62 13.08 2.90 4.71
C LEU A 62 13.83 1.62 5.10
N ASN A 63 13.17 0.75 5.86
CA ASN A 63 13.69 -0.54 6.31
C ASN A 63 13.07 -1.65 5.43
N ASP A 64 12.28 -2.55 6.03
CA ASP A 64 11.66 -3.69 5.35
C ASP A 64 10.26 -3.37 4.76
N GLU A 65 9.84 -2.10 4.71
CA GLU A 65 8.52 -1.69 4.24
C GLU A 65 8.26 -2.15 2.79
N VAL A 66 9.28 -2.13 1.93
CA VAL A 66 9.20 -2.64 0.55
C VAL A 66 8.89 -4.15 0.52
N LYS A 67 9.63 -4.95 1.31
CA LYS A 67 9.39 -6.40 1.39
C LYS A 67 8.02 -6.71 1.98
N LYS A 68 7.59 -5.93 2.97
CA LYS A 68 6.28 -6.09 3.62
C LYS A 68 5.15 -5.81 2.64
N ILE A 69 5.21 -4.73 1.87
CA ILE A 69 4.15 -4.38 0.93
C ILE A 69 4.04 -5.43 -0.20
N GLU A 70 5.17 -5.94 -0.70
CA GLU A 70 5.19 -7.02 -1.69
C GLU A 70 4.56 -8.31 -1.15
N LYS A 71 4.92 -8.69 0.09
CA LYS A 71 4.36 -9.86 0.77
C LYS A 71 2.84 -9.75 0.93
N TRP A 72 2.36 -8.60 1.42
CA TRP A 72 0.94 -8.37 1.63
C TRP A 72 0.17 -8.32 0.32
N HIS A 73 0.68 -7.61 -0.68
CA HIS A 73 0.08 -7.55 -2.00
C HIS A 73 -0.09 -8.95 -2.60
N LYS A 74 0.97 -9.77 -2.59
CA LYS A 74 0.93 -11.15 -3.10
C LYS A 74 -0.10 -12.01 -2.36
N LEU A 75 -0.12 -11.93 -1.03
CA LEU A 75 -1.07 -12.69 -0.21
C LEU A 75 -2.51 -12.29 -0.51
N ILE A 76 -2.80 -10.99 -0.58
CA ILE A 76 -4.15 -10.48 -0.82
C ILE A 76 -4.60 -10.81 -2.24
N VAL A 77 -3.78 -10.56 -3.26
CA VAL A 77 -4.14 -10.91 -4.64
C VAL A 77 -4.43 -12.41 -4.77
N GLY A 78 -3.61 -13.27 -4.15
CA GLY A 78 -3.89 -14.72 -4.14
C GLY A 78 -5.20 -15.10 -3.43
N LEU A 79 -5.68 -14.30 -2.48
CA LEU A 79 -6.99 -14.50 -1.85
C LEU A 79 -8.16 -13.94 -2.68
N LEU A 80 -7.91 -13.02 -3.63
CA LEU A 80 -8.94 -12.44 -4.49
C LEU A 80 -9.17 -13.26 -5.77
N GLU A 81 -8.20 -14.07 -6.17
CA GLU A 81 -8.26 -14.94 -7.37
C GLU A 81 -8.91 -16.31 -7.09
N ASN A 82 -9.18 -16.64 -5.83
CA ASN A 82 -9.92 -17.83 -5.38
C ASN A 82 -11.41 -17.51 -5.16
#